data_AF-A0A961K7T2-F1
#
_entry.id   AF-A0A961K7T2-F1
#
_cell.length_a   1.000
_cell.length_b   1.000
_cell.length_c   1.000
_cell.angle_alpha   90.00
_cell.angle_beta   90.00
_cell.angle_gamma   90.00
#
_symmetry.space_group_name_H-M   'P 1'
#
loop_
_entity.id
_entity.type
_entity.pdbx_description
1 polymer ?
#
loop_
_entity_poly.entity_id
_entity_poly.type
_entity_poly.pdbx_seq_one_letter_code
_entity_poly.pdbx_strand_id
1 'polypeptide(L)' 'IGKQRHGPIGNVELSFEGEFTRFGNLVKTWQQGTGDGY' A
#
# COMPACT_ATOMS: atom_id res chain seq x y z
N ILE A 1 -9.69 -4.26 -4.93
CA ILE A 1 -9.95 -4.47 -6.37
C ILE A 1 -11.12 -5.44 -6.53
N GLY A 2 -12.33 -4.91 -6.75
CA GLY A 2 -13.54 -5.74 -6.88
C GLY A 2 -13.80 -6.29 -8.28
N LYS A 3 -13.22 -5.69 -9.33
CA LYS A 3 -13.33 -6.17 -10.72
C LYS A 3 -12.04 -5.87 -11.48
N GLN A 4 -11.52 -6.88 -12.18
CA GLN A 4 -10.39 -6.75 -13.09
C GLN A 4 -10.64 -7.63 -14.32
N ARG A 5 -10.43 -7.09 -15.53
CA ARG A 5 -10.70 -7.84 -16.79
C ARG A 5 -9.62 -8.87 -17.11
N HIS A 6 -8.37 -8.57 -16.76
CA HIS A 6 -7.24 -9.42 -17.04
C HIS A 6 -6.38 -9.49 -15.77
N GLY A 7 -6.39 -10.66 -15.12
CA GLY A 7 -5.59 -10.91 -13.92
C GLY A 7 -6.41 -11.01 -12.62
N PRO A 8 -5.70 -11.21 -11.50
CA PRO A 8 -6.32 -11.48 -10.22
C PRO A 8 -7.02 -10.26 -9.63
N ILE A 9 -8.06 -10.53 -8.85
CA ILE A 9 -8.70 -9.56 -7.96
C ILE A 9 -8.13 -9.70 -6.54
N GLY A 10 -8.40 -8.73 -5.67
CA GLY A 10 -7.93 -8.78 -4.28
C GLY A 10 -7.98 -7.44 -3.56
N ASN A 11 -7.58 -7.42 -2.30
CA ASN A 11 -7.50 -6.21 -1.48
C ASN A 11 -6.06 -5.69 -1.42
N VAL A 12 -5.92 -4.37 -1.34
CA VAL A 12 -4.64 -3.69 -1.13
C VAL A 12 -4.81 -2.78 0.07
N GLU A 13 -3.98 -2.98 1.08
CA GLU A 13 -3.97 -2.14 2.28
C GLU A 13 -3.10 -0.91 2.02
N LEU A 14 -3.61 0.27 2.42
CA LEU A 14 -2.97 1.58 2.23
C LEU A 14 -3.05 2.37 3.54
N SER A 15 -2.18 3.37 3.69
CA SER A 15 -2.32 4.40 4.73
C SER A 15 -3.24 5.52 4.24
N PHE A 16 -3.92 6.21 5.18
CA PHE A 16 -4.74 7.38 4.89
C PHE A 16 -4.30 8.56 5.77
N GLU A 17 -3.90 9.65 5.13
CA GLU A 17 -3.51 10.91 5.76
C GLU A 17 -4.69 11.90 5.68
N GLY A 18 -5.47 11.97 6.76
CA GLY A 18 -6.74 12.71 6.78
C GLY A 18 -6.61 14.22 6.59
N GLU A 19 -5.52 14.82 7.08
CA GLU A 19 -5.23 16.25 6.91
C GLU A 19 -5.14 16.64 5.42
N PHE A 20 -4.58 15.75 4.60
CA PHE A 20 -4.37 15.98 3.17
C PHE A 20 -5.36 15.25 2.27
N THR A 21 -6.30 14.49 2.87
CA THR A 21 -7.22 13.58 2.13
C THR A 21 -6.43 12.71 1.13
N ARG A 22 -5.30 12.15 1.58
CA ARG A 22 -4.33 11.45 0.71
C ARG A 22 -4.17 9.99 1.12
N PHE A 23 -4.09 9.10 0.14
CA PHE A 23 -3.67 7.72 0.34
C PHE A 23 -2.17 7.56 0.09
N GLY A 24 -1.50 6.80 0.97
CA GLY A 24 -0.09 6.44 0.88
C GLY A 24 0.13 4.93 0.93
N ASN A 25 1.37 4.49 0.71
CA ASN A 25 1.73 3.09 0.85
C ASN A 25 1.75 2.73 2.35
N LEU A 26 1.07 1.64 2.71
CA LEU A 26 1.16 1.09 4.07
C LEU A 26 2.51 0.38 4.23
N VAL A 27 3.33 0.84 5.18
CA VAL A 27 4.58 0.16 5.55
C VAL A 27 4.23 -1.11 6.32
N LYS A 28 4.65 -2.27 5.80
CA LYS A 28 4.48 -3.55 6.48
C LYS A 28 5.62 -3.81 7.46
N THR A 29 5.37 -4.55 8.53
CA THR A 29 6.36 -4.82 9.60
C THR A 29 7.67 -5.41 9.07
N TRP A 30 7.63 -6.21 8.00
CA TRP A 30 8.82 -6.79 7.37
C TRP A 30 9.60 -5.80 6.47
N GLN A 31 9.01 -4.67 6.09
CA GLN A 31 9.67 -3.62 5.31
C GLN A 31 10.44 -2.64 6.19
N GLN A 32 10.25 -2.71 7.51
CA GLN A 32 10.92 -1.82 8.47
C GLN A 32 12.45 -1.99 8.49
N GLY A 33 13.00 -3.03 7.84
CA GLY A 33 14.45 -3.29 7.74
C GLY A 33 15.06 -3.14 6.34
N THR A 34 14.29 -2.77 5.30
CA THR A 34 14.79 -2.68 3.91
C THR A 34 15.10 -1.25 3.46
N GLY A 35 15.16 -0.30 4.40
CA GLY A 35 15.19 1.15 4.12
C GLY A 35 16.57 1.83 4.13
N ASP A 36 17.65 1.15 4.48
CA ASP A 36 19.00 1.74 4.53
C ASP A 36 19.99 0.92 3.70
N GLY A 37 20.02 1.20 2.40
CA GLY A 37 21.01 0.68 1.46
C GLY A 37 21.25 1.72 0.37
N TYR A 38 22.20 2.62 0.63
CA TYR A 38 22.83 3.43 -0.41
C TYR A 38 23.54 2.54 -1.43
#